data_AF-A0A2U1BC19-F1
#
_entry.id   AF-A0A2U1BC19-F1
#
_cell.length_a   1.000
_cell.length_b   1.000
_cell.length_c   1.000
_cell.angle_alpha   90.00
_cell.angle_beta   90.00
_cell.angle_gamma   90.00
#
_symmetry.space_group_name_H-M   'P 1'
#
loop_
_entity.id
_entity.type
_entity.pdbx_description
1 polymer ?
#
loop_
_entity_poly.entity_id
_entity_poly.type
_entity_poly.pdbx_seq_one_letter_code
_entity_poly.pdbx_strand_id
1 'polypeptide(L)'
;MDADKLARLKAYMHAEDEEDGLLCSLYEAAVTYLSGAGISDTPARASLYELAAFGLTLGYYDEMRRTDQDNPRVEENPALRRIINQLKLGEPGVL
;
A
#
# COMPACT_ATOMS: atom_id res chain seq x y z
N MET A 1 -9.23 -6.52 -7.47
CA MET A 1 -9.76 -5.50 -6.53
C MET A 1 -11.15 -5.10 -7.00
N ASP A 2 -12.10 -4.85 -6.10
CA ASP A 2 -13.44 -4.36 -6.48
C ASP A 2 -13.44 -2.84 -6.75
N ALA A 3 -14.51 -2.34 -7.38
CA ALA A 3 -14.63 -0.94 -7.78
C ALA A 3 -14.64 0.02 -6.59
N ASP A 4 -15.26 -0.36 -5.47
CA ASP A 4 -15.33 0.48 -4.27
C ASP A 4 -13.94 0.66 -3.64
N LYS A 5 -13.15 -0.41 -3.59
CA LYS A 5 -11.77 -0.37 -3.08
C LYS A 5 -10.87 0.42 -4.02
N LEU A 6 -11.03 0.27 -5.33
CA LEU A 6 -10.31 1.07 -6.31
C LEU A 6 -10.61 2.57 -6.14
N ALA A 7 -11.88 2.93 -5.94
CA ALA A 7 -12.28 4.32 -5.69
C ALA A 7 -11.64 4.88 -4.40
N ARG A 8 -11.58 4.09 -3.32
CA ARG A 8 -10.89 4.49 -2.08
C ARG A 8 -9.38 4.63 -2.27
N LEU A 9 -8.75 3.72 -3.02
CA LEU A 9 -7.32 3.79 -3.33
C LEU A 9 -7.00 5.07 -4.13
N LYS A 10 -7.78 5.36 -5.16
CA LYS A 10 -7.62 6.58 -5.97
C LYS A 10 -7.81 7.84 -5.13
N ALA A 11 -8.83 7.86 -4.26
CA ALA A 11 -9.04 8.96 -3.33
C ALA A 11 -7.86 9.13 -2.35
N TYR A 12 -7.25 8.03 -1.88
CA TYR A 12 -6.06 8.07 -1.02
C TYR A 12 -4.83 8.62 -1.75
N MET A 13 -4.63 8.22 -3.02
CA MET A 13 -3.47 8.59 -3.83
C MET A 13 -3.61 9.93 -4.55
N HIS A 14 -4.81 10.52 -4.57
CA HIS A 14 -5.15 11.64 -5.46
C HIS A 14 -4.87 11.32 -6.95
N ALA A 15 -5.06 10.07 -7.36
CA ALA A 15 -4.79 9.60 -8.72
C ALA A 15 -5.94 9.91 -9.70
N GLU A 16 -5.61 10.05 -10.99
CA GLU A 16 -6.58 10.30 -12.06
C GLU A 16 -7.28 9.02 -12.54
N ASP A 17 -8.36 9.17 -13.32
CA ASP A 17 -9.22 8.05 -13.70
C ASP A 17 -8.62 7.06 -14.72
N GLU A 18 -7.62 7.48 -15.49
CA GLU A 18 -7.06 6.67 -16.58
C GLU A 18 -6.05 5.60 -16.09
N GLU A 19 -5.72 5.58 -14.80
CA GLU A 19 -4.63 4.77 -14.24
C GLU A 19 -5.10 3.48 -13.54
N ASP A 20 -6.38 3.14 -13.64
CA ASP A 20 -7.02 2.03 -12.90
C ASP A 20 -6.27 0.70 -12.99
N GLY A 21 -5.83 0.32 -14.19
CA GLY A 21 -5.11 -0.94 -14.43
C GLY A 21 -3.75 -0.97 -13.71
N LEU A 22 -3.00 0.13 -13.78
CA LEU A 22 -1.73 0.28 -13.09
C LEU A 22 -1.92 0.21 -11.58
N LEU A 23 -2.89 0.96 -11.03
CA LEU A 23 -3.18 0.98 -9.60
C LEU A 23 -3.59 -0.40 -9.09
N CYS A 24 -4.36 -1.17 -9.87
CA CYS A 24 -4.68 -2.55 -9.53
C CYS A 24 -3.42 -3.43 -9.41
N SER A 25 -2.50 -3.34 -10.38
CA SER A 25 -1.26 -4.12 -10.36
C SER A 25 -0.33 -3.73 -9.22
N LEU A 26 -0.20 -2.44 -8.92
CA LEU A 26 0.63 -1.96 -7.81
C LEU A 26 0.03 -2.35 -6.45
N TYR A 27 -1.30 -2.30 -6.31
CA TYR A 27 -1.99 -2.77 -5.11
C TYR A 27 -1.80 -4.28 -4.90
N GLU A 28 -1.85 -5.08 -5.97
CA GLU A 28 -1.57 -6.51 -5.90
C GLU A 28 -0.12 -6.78 -5.45
N ALA A 29 0.84 -5.99 -5.93
CA ALA A 29 2.23 -6.06 -5.47
C ALA A 29 2.35 -5.71 -3.98
N ALA A 30 1.65 -4.67 -3.50
CA ALA A 30 1.62 -4.29 -2.10
C ALA A 30 1.02 -5.39 -1.20
N VAL A 31 -0.09 -6.00 -1.62
CA VAL A 31 -0.71 -7.13 -0.91
C VAL A 31 0.24 -8.33 -0.87
N THR A 32 0.88 -8.66 -2.00
CA THR A 32 1.88 -9.72 -2.08
C THR A 32 3.05 -9.47 -1.15
N TYR A 33 3.54 -8.23 -1.08
CA TYR A 33 4.61 -7.83 -0.17
C TYR A 33 4.22 -8.02 1.29
N LEU A 34 3.04 -7.54 1.71
CA LEU A 34 2.55 -7.69 3.08
C LEU A 34 2.43 -9.17 3.45
N SER A 35 1.84 -9.99 2.57
CA SER A 35 1.75 -11.43 2.75
C SER A 35 3.12 -12.11 2.88
N GLY A 36 4.07 -11.76 2.00
CA GLY A 36 5.46 -12.27 2.05
C GLY A 36 6.23 -11.81 3.29
N ALA A 37 5.91 -10.62 3.82
CA ALA A 37 6.37 -10.15 5.12
C ALA A 37 5.66 -10.85 6.28
N GLY A 38 4.77 -11.82 6.02
CA GLY A 38 3.97 -12.57 6.99
C GLY A 38 2.94 -11.70 7.69
N ILE A 39 2.36 -10.70 7.00
CA ILE A 39 1.26 -9.88 7.48
C ILE A 39 -0.03 -10.36 6.84
N SER A 40 -0.97 -10.86 7.64
CA SER A 40 -2.21 -11.47 7.16
C SER A 40 -3.37 -10.46 7.14
N ASP A 41 -4.13 -10.42 6.05
CA ASP A 41 -5.40 -9.69 6.00
C ASP A 41 -6.45 -10.43 6.84
N THR A 42 -6.87 -9.83 7.96
CA THR A 42 -7.86 -10.42 8.86
C THR A 42 -8.95 -9.41 9.20
N PRO A 43 -10.20 -9.85 9.46
CA PRO A 43 -11.31 -8.92 9.76
C PRO A 43 -11.02 -7.95 10.91
N ALA A 44 -10.25 -8.38 11.92
CA ALA A 44 -9.92 -7.57 13.08
C ALA A 44 -9.02 -6.35 12.78
N ARG A 45 -8.28 -6.38 11.66
CA ARG A 45 -7.33 -5.32 11.27
C ARG A 45 -7.41 -4.94 9.80
N ALA A 46 -8.51 -5.26 9.13
CA ALA A 46 -8.71 -5.05 7.70
C ALA A 46 -8.49 -3.58 7.29
N SER A 47 -8.89 -2.62 8.13
CA SER A 47 -8.68 -1.19 7.85
C SER A 47 -7.22 -0.76 7.90
N LEU A 48 -6.44 -1.28 8.87
CA LEU A 48 -5.00 -1.01 8.96
C LEU A 48 -4.23 -1.72 7.85
N TYR A 49 -4.66 -2.93 7.49
CA TYR A 49 -4.12 -3.67 6.36
C TYR A 49 -4.36 -2.91 5.04
N GLU A 50 -5.59 -2.45 4.80
CA GLU A 50 -5.94 -1.65 3.61
C GLU A 50 -5.11 -0.36 3.56
N LEU A 51 -4.96 0.36 4.68
CA LEU A 51 -4.13 1.56 4.75
C LEU A 51 -2.65 1.27 4.46
N ALA A 52 -2.12 0.15 4.95
CA ALA A 52 -0.74 -0.25 4.68
C ALA A 52 -0.55 -0.60 3.19
N ALA A 53 -1.50 -1.33 2.60
CA ALA A 53 -1.47 -1.66 1.17
C ALA A 53 -1.56 -0.40 0.29
N PHE A 54 -2.43 0.56 0.64
CA PHE A 54 -2.55 1.84 -0.06
C PHE A 54 -1.27 2.67 0.03
N GLY A 55 -0.66 2.75 1.22
CA GLY A 55 0.60 3.46 1.41
C GLY A 55 1.77 2.85 0.62
N LEU A 56 1.86 1.52 0.57
CA LEU A 56 2.85 0.83 -0.28
C LEU A 56 2.59 1.05 -1.76
N THR A 57 1.32 1.03 -2.17
CA THR A 57 0.91 1.29 -3.56
C THR A 57 1.34 2.69 -3.99
N LEU A 58 1.10 3.71 -3.16
CA LEU A 58 1.58 5.07 -3.38
C LEU A 58 3.10 5.12 -3.50
N GLY A 59 3.83 4.46 -2.60
CA GLY A 59 5.28 4.40 -2.67
C GLY A 59 5.81 3.79 -3.97
N TYR A 60 5.21 2.70 -4.47
CA TYR A 60 5.58 2.12 -5.75
C TYR A 60 5.24 3.02 -6.93
N TYR A 61 4.08 3.67 -6.89
CA TYR A 61 3.64 4.61 -7.92
C TYR A 61 4.57 5.82 -8.00
N ASP A 62 4.92 6.42 -6.86
CA ASP A 62 5.86 7.53 -6.78
C ASP A 62 7.24 7.13 -7.31
N GLU A 63 7.76 5.96 -6.92
CA GLU A 63 9.05 5.45 -7.40
C GLU A 63 9.05 5.22 -8.92
N MET A 64 7.95 4.69 -9.48
CA MET A 64 7.81 4.54 -10.93
C MET A 64 7.87 5.90 -11.65
N ARG A 65 7.17 6.93 -11.14
CA ARG A 65 7.18 8.26 -11.78
C ARG A 65 8.53 8.98 -11.65
N ARG A 66 9.42 8.55 -10.74
CA ARG A 66 10.79 9.08 -10.67
C ARG A 66 11.64 8.73 -11.88
N THR A 67 11.38 7.65 -12.61
CA THR A 67 12.16 7.36 -13.82
C THR A 67 11.88 8.36 -14.94
N ASP A 68 10.76 9.10 -14.85
CA ASP A 68 10.32 10.04 -15.88
C ASP A 68 10.63 11.52 -15.55
N GLN A 69 11.01 11.86 -14.31
CA GLN A 69 11.22 13.24 -13.86
C GLN A 69 12.41 13.33 -12.88
N ASP A 70 13.18 14.44 -12.94
CA ASP A 70 14.19 14.85 -11.94
C ASP A 70 13.57 15.10 -10.55
N ASN A 71 12.91 14.09 -9.99
CA ASN A 71 12.08 14.18 -8.82
C ASN A 71 12.93 13.91 -7.56
N PRO A 72 12.90 14.78 -6.54
CA PRO A 72 13.60 14.55 -5.27
C PRO A 72 13.26 13.20 -4.64
N ARG A 73 14.18 12.68 -3.80
CA ARG A 73 14.07 11.36 -3.15
C ARG A 73 12.71 11.21 -2.47
N VAL A 74 12.04 10.08 -2.71
CA VAL A 74 10.91 9.65 -1.88
C VAL A 74 11.44 9.44 -0.46
N GLU A 75 11.01 10.30 0.47
CA GLU A 75 11.35 10.15 1.87
C GLU A 75 10.53 9.00 2.46
N GLU A 76 11.14 8.22 3.35
CA GLU A 76 10.41 7.17 4.06
C GLU A 76 9.24 7.78 4.83
N ASN A 77 8.04 7.18 4.69
CA ASN A 77 6.88 7.57 5.47
C ASN A 77 6.96 6.90 6.87
N PRO A 78 7.25 7.66 7.95
CA PRO A 78 7.41 7.07 9.28
C PRO A 78 6.08 6.54 9.85
N ALA A 79 4.93 7.08 9.43
CA ALA A 79 3.63 6.60 9.87
C ALA A 79 3.30 5.24 9.25
N LEU A 80 3.54 5.08 7.94
CA LEU A 80 3.37 3.81 7.24
C LEU A 80 4.24 2.71 7.86
N ARG A 81 5.52 3.01 8.14
CA ARG A 81 6.42 2.07 8.81
C ARG A 81 5.89 1.63 10.17
N ARG A 82 5.35 2.55 10.98
CA ARG A 82 4.76 2.22 12.29
C ARG A 82 3.54 1.30 12.16
N ILE A 83 2.67 1.54 11.17
CA ILE A 83 1.50 0.70 10.90
C ILE A 83 1.95 -0.71 10.53
N ILE A 84 2.89 -0.86 9.59
CA ILE A 84 3.41 -2.16 9.16
C ILE A 84 4.04 -2.92 10.34
N ASN A 85 4.85 -2.24 11.15
CA ASN A 85 5.44 -2.84 12.35
C ASN A 85 4.37 -3.33 13.33
N GLN A 86 3.34 -2.53 13.59
CA GLN A 86 2.26 -2.91 14.50
C GLN A 86 1.45 -4.09 13.96
N LEU A 87 1.17 -4.11 12.64
CA LEU A 87 0.51 -5.24 11.99
C LEU A 87 1.33 -6.52 12.14
N LYS A 88 2.64 -6.43 11.93
CA LYS A 88 3.56 -7.56 12.07
C LYS A 88 3.65 -8.10 13.49
N LEU A 89 3.74 -7.21 14.49
CA LEU A 89 3.75 -7.60 15.91
C LEU A 89 2.42 -8.21 16.38
N GLY A 90 1.32 -7.89 15.69
CA GLY A 90 0.00 -8.46 15.96
C GLY A 90 -0.25 -9.84 15.33
N GLU A 91 0.71 -10.39 14.57
CA GLU A 91 0.57 -11.74 13.99
C GLU A 91 0.69 -12.84 15.05
N PRO A 92 -0.07 -13.93 14.93
CA PRO A 92 0.12 -15.11 15.76
C PRO A 92 1.56 -15.65 15.65
N GLY A 93 2.21 -15.92 16.79
CA GLY A 93 3.56 -16.51 16.83
C GLY A 93 4.72 -15.51 16.69
N VAL A 94 4.44 -14.20 16.69
CA VAL A 94 5.47 -13.14 16.71
C VAL A 94 5.81 -12.67 18.15
N LEU A 95 5.28 -13.36 19.18
CA LEU A 95 5.56 -13.13 20.61
C LEU A 95 6.11 -14.40 21.28
#